data_AF-A0A5R9A6C1-F1
#
_entry.id   AF-A0A5R9A6C1-F1
#
_cell.length_a   1.000
_cell.length_b   1.000
_cell.length_c   1.000
_cell.angle_alpha   90.00
_cell.angle_beta   90.00
_cell.angle_gamma   90.00
#
_symmetry.space_group_name_H-M   'P 1'
#
loop_
_entity.id
_entity.type
_entity.pdbx_description
1 polymer ?
#
loop_
_entity_poly.entity_id
_entity_poly.type
_entity_poly.pdbx_seq_one_letter_code
_entity_poly.pdbx_strand_id
1 'polypeptide(L)'
;MFTASVHYRLFIFLRDRLKPRINKVKSDIRRPVNFELLGHGFVPVYKKGVKGHYQLVVTKKSWAKIKRNLKSITKKTKPMSLTERLERLNQVCRGWMNNYHLTNIYAKVKKLDEWLRNRLRYCIWHDMKKLERKRKNLIRLGIEDGQAYAWSRTRMGGWAVAQSPILKITITTSRLKRKGYRPLLDYINNTQTSIW
;
A
#
# COMPACT_ATOMS: atom_id res chain seq x y z
N MET A 1 -35.71 18.64 -9.43
CA MET A 1 -36.60 18.91 -8.27
C MET A 1 -36.81 17.72 -7.33
N PHE A 2 -36.78 16.46 -7.78
CA PHE A 2 -37.06 15.30 -6.90
C PHE A 2 -36.02 15.01 -5.78
N THR A 3 -34.71 15.18 -6.02
CA THR A 3 -33.66 14.80 -5.05
C THR A 3 -33.61 15.69 -3.81
N ALA A 4 -33.90 16.98 -3.96
CA ALA A 4 -33.98 17.92 -2.82
C ALA A 4 -35.17 17.60 -1.90
N SER A 5 -36.29 17.12 -2.48
CA SER A 5 -37.49 16.74 -1.74
C SER A 5 -37.25 15.52 -0.83
N VAL A 6 -36.50 14.52 -1.32
CA VAL A 6 -36.17 13.31 -0.53
C VAL A 6 -35.23 13.66 0.63
N HIS A 7 -34.17 14.45 0.38
CA HIS A 7 -33.25 14.88 1.43
C HIS A 7 -33.97 15.62 2.57
N TYR A 8 -34.87 16.53 2.22
CA TYR A 8 -35.64 17.32 3.19
C TYR A 8 -36.58 16.46 4.05
N ARG A 9 -37.30 15.50 3.44
CA ARG A 9 -38.16 14.56 4.17
C ARG A 9 -37.37 13.70 5.16
N LEU A 10 -36.19 13.21 4.74
CA LEU A 10 -35.33 12.42 5.60
C LEU A 10 -34.78 13.25 6.77
N PHE A 11 -34.42 14.51 6.51
CA PHE A 11 -33.94 15.44 7.53
C PHE A 11 -35.00 15.70 8.61
N ILE A 12 -36.25 15.97 8.22
CA ILE A 12 -37.38 16.15 9.14
C ILE A 12 -37.59 14.89 9.99
N PHE A 13 -37.63 13.71 9.36
CA PHE A 13 -37.82 12.45 10.07
C PHE A 13 -36.73 12.22 11.12
N LEU A 14 -35.47 12.40 10.73
CA LEU A 14 -34.34 12.26 11.64
C LEU A 14 -34.46 13.27 12.79
N ARG A 15 -34.64 14.57 12.50
CA ARG A 15 -34.71 15.63 13.50
C ARG A 15 -35.85 15.44 14.50
N ASP A 16 -37.05 15.12 14.01
CA ASP A 16 -38.28 15.21 14.81
C ASP A 16 -38.64 13.90 15.51
N ARG A 17 -38.35 12.75 14.87
CA ARG A 17 -38.67 11.42 15.43
C ARG A 17 -37.49 10.85 16.22
N LEU A 18 -36.31 10.79 15.61
CA LEU A 18 -35.13 10.15 16.18
C LEU A 18 -34.26 11.10 17.01
N LYS A 19 -34.38 12.42 16.77
CA LYS A 19 -33.68 13.50 17.48
C LYS A 19 -32.13 13.42 17.52
N PRO A 20 -31.41 12.94 16.49
CA PRO A 20 -29.95 13.01 16.49
C PRO A 20 -29.47 14.40 16.06
N ARG A 21 -28.30 14.83 16.55
CA ARG A 21 -27.62 16.04 16.05
C ARG A 21 -27.02 15.77 14.68
N ILE A 22 -27.60 16.35 13.62
CA ILE A 22 -27.15 16.17 12.24
C ILE A 22 -25.99 17.13 11.93
N ASN A 23 -24.88 16.58 11.43
CA ASN A 23 -23.75 17.38 10.98
C ASN A 23 -23.98 17.84 9.51
N LYS A 24 -24.39 19.10 9.35
CA LYS A 24 -24.66 19.71 8.03
C LYS A 24 -23.41 19.90 7.18
N VAL A 25 -22.22 19.98 7.78
CA VAL A 25 -20.96 20.09 7.02
C VAL A 25 -20.64 18.78 6.28
N LYS A 26 -21.02 17.64 6.88
CA LYS A 26 -20.82 16.30 6.29
C LYS A 26 -21.97 15.84 5.39
N SER A 27 -23.17 16.37 5.62
CA SER A 27 -24.41 15.90 4.99
C SER A 27 -24.86 16.93 3.96
N ASP A 28 -24.60 16.65 2.68
CA ASP A 28 -24.85 17.61 1.61
C ASP A 28 -25.12 16.88 0.28
N ILE A 29 -25.90 17.51 -0.60
CA ILE A 29 -26.23 16.98 -1.91
C ILE A 29 -25.07 17.29 -2.85
N ARG A 30 -24.23 16.29 -3.11
CA ARG A 30 -23.03 16.45 -3.94
C ARG A 30 -23.02 15.49 -5.12
N ARG A 31 -22.34 15.90 -6.19
CA ARG A 31 -22.03 14.98 -7.30
C ARG A 31 -21.14 13.85 -6.77
N PRO A 32 -21.30 12.60 -7.24
CA PRO A 32 -20.50 11.46 -6.79
C PRO A 32 -18.98 11.70 -6.87
N VAL A 33 -18.53 12.49 -7.85
CA VAL A 33 -17.12 12.85 -8.04
C VAL A 33 -16.48 13.60 -6.86
N ASN A 34 -17.28 14.34 -6.11
CA ASN A 34 -16.86 15.11 -4.94
C ASN A 34 -17.23 14.43 -3.62
N PHE A 35 -17.71 13.19 -3.69
CA PHE A 35 -18.19 12.42 -2.55
C PHE A 35 -17.21 11.30 -2.22
N GLU A 36 -16.92 11.16 -0.92
CA GLU A 36 -16.13 10.07 -0.38
C GLU A 36 -16.98 9.29 0.62
N LEU A 37 -17.03 7.96 0.48
CA LEU A 37 -17.76 7.06 1.38
C LEU A 37 -16.85 5.93 1.82
N LEU A 38 -16.69 5.76 3.14
CA LEU A 38 -15.90 4.65 3.74
C LEU A 38 -14.46 4.53 3.19
N GLY A 39 -13.88 5.62 2.69
CA GLY A 39 -12.55 5.62 2.08
C GLY A 39 -12.50 5.24 0.60
N HIS A 40 -13.67 5.12 -0.03
CA HIS A 40 -13.86 5.06 -1.48
C HIS A 40 -14.34 6.43 -2.00
N GLY A 41 -13.92 6.79 -3.19
CA GLY A 41 -14.43 7.90 -3.98
C GLY A 41 -14.87 7.39 -5.35
N PHE A 42 -15.55 8.24 -6.11
CA PHE A 42 -16.16 7.86 -7.38
C PHE A 42 -15.54 8.68 -8.50
N VAL A 43 -15.10 8.02 -9.57
CA VAL A 43 -14.54 8.68 -10.76
C VAL A 43 -15.34 8.26 -11.98
N PRO A 44 -15.75 9.17 -12.87
CA PRO A 44 -16.51 8.81 -14.06
C PRO A 44 -15.66 7.91 -14.97
N VAL A 45 -16.31 6.90 -15.56
CA VAL A 45 -15.66 6.01 -16.53
C VAL A 45 -15.61 6.72 -17.88
N TYR A 46 -14.39 7.09 -18.31
CA TYR A 46 -14.17 7.69 -19.62
C TYR A 46 -14.13 6.61 -20.72
N LYS A 47 -15.29 6.07 -21.10
CA LYS A 47 -15.47 5.21 -22.27
C LYS A 47 -16.36 5.91 -23.29
N LYS A 48 -15.96 5.89 -24.57
CA LYS A 48 -16.73 6.49 -25.67
C LYS A 48 -18.13 5.87 -25.70
N GLY A 49 -19.18 6.68 -25.57
CA GLY A 49 -20.58 6.23 -25.55
C GLY A 49 -21.18 5.92 -24.17
N VAL A 50 -20.39 5.92 -23.08
CA VAL A 50 -20.88 5.59 -21.73
C VAL A 50 -20.95 6.85 -20.88
N LYS A 51 -22.15 7.39 -20.66
CA LYS A 51 -22.40 8.52 -19.75
C LYS A 51 -23.06 8.02 -18.46
N GLY A 52 -22.64 8.54 -17.30
CA GLY A 52 -23.28 8.26 -16.01
C GLY A 52 -22.73 7.07 -15.22
N HIS A 53 -21.77 6.30 -15.76
CA HIS A 53 -21.11 5.23 -15.01
C HIS A 53 -19.91 5.74 -14.21
N TYR A 54 -19.82 5.31 -12.96
CA TYR A 54 -18.74 5.65 -12.04
C TYR A 54 -17.96 4.41 -11.61
N GLN A 55 -16.65 4.57 -11.49
CA GLN A 55 -15.74 3.57 -10.95
C GLN A 55 -15.34 3.93 -9.52
N LEU A 56 -15.25 2.91 -8.67
CA LEU A 56 -14.73 3.05 -7.31
C LEU A 56 -13.21 3.24 -7.33
N VAL A 57 -12.76 4.26 -6.61
CA VAL A 57 -11.36 4.61 -6.43
C VAL A 57 -11.07 4.80 -4.96
N VAL A 58 -9.89 4.39 -4.50
CA VAL A 58 -9.49 4.62 -3.11
C VAL A 58 -9.12 6.08 -2.89
N THR A 59 -9.63 6.68 -1.81
CA THR A 59 -9.41 8.10 -1.49
C THR A 59 -7.95 8.39 -1.17
N LYS A 60 -7.52 9.64 -1.40
CA LYS A 60 -6.15 10.10 -1.10
C LYS A 60 -5.80 9.89 0.38
N LYS A 61 -6.77 10.09 1.27
CA LYS A 61 -6.62 9.89 2.72
C LYS A 61 -6.33 8.43 3.08
N SER A 62 -7.04 7.48 2.46
CA SER A 62 -6.80 6.05 2.69
C SER A 62 -5.43 5.61 2.18
N TRP A 63 -5.02 6.08 0.99
CA TRP A 63 -3.66 5.87 0.46
C TRP A 63 -2.57 6.42 1.40
N ALA A 64 -2.76 7.63 1.92
CA ALA A 64 -1.83 8.22 2.86
C ALA A 64 -1.76 7.42 4.18
N LYS A 65 -2.90 6.88 4.65
CA LYS A 65 -2.98 6.05 5.86
C LYS A 65 -2.21 4.74 5.69
N ILE A 66 -2.44 4.00 4.61
CA ILE A 66 -1.72 2.73 4.36
C ILE A 66 -0.22 2.98 4.20
N LYS A 67 0.18 4.02 3.44
CA LYS A 67 1.60 4.37 3.27
C LYS A 67 2.27 4.73 4.59
N ARG A 68 1.58 5.44 5.50
CA ARG A 68 2.06 5.73 6.86
C ARG A 68 2.21 4.47 7.71
N ASN A 69 1.23 3.57 7.68
CA ASN A 69 1.28 2.31 8.42
C ASN A 69 2.46 1.45 7.95
N LEU A 70 2.62 1.28 6.63
CA LEU A 70 3.75 0.56 6.03
C LEU A 70 5.09 1.22 6.39
N LYS A 71 5.18 2.55 6.35
CA LYS A 71 6.39 3.30 6.77
C LYS A 71 6.76 3.06 8.23
N SER A 72 5.77 2.98 9.12
CA SER A 72 5.97 2.70 10.55
C SER A 72 6.50 1.29 10.80
N ILE A 73 5.93 0.28 10.11
CA ILE A 73 6.37 -1.11 10.23
C ILE A 73 7.78 -1.28 9.64
N THR A 74 8.06 -0.67 8.49
CA THR A 74 9.37 -0.71 7.82
C THR A 74 10.33 0.38 8.30
N LYS A 75 10.22 0.81 9.57
CA LYS A 75 11.20 1.73 10.16
C LYS A 75 12.47 0.94 10.49
N LYS A 76 13.61 1.36 9.93
CA LYS A 76 14.92 0.69 10.11
C LYS A 76 15.38 0.64 11.57
N THR A 77 14.99 1.62 12.39
CA THR A 77 15.40 1.72 13.80
C THR A 77 14.51 0.90 14.74
N LYS A 78 13.45 0.27 14.22
CA LYS A 78 12.54 -0.52 15.05
C LYS A 78 13.19 -1.87 15.35
N PRO A 79 13.37 -2.25 16.63
CA PRO A 79 13.90 -3.56 17.01
C PRO A 79 12.83 -4.60 16.73
N MET A 80 12.94 -5.27 15.59
CA MET A 80 12.00 -6.28 15.13
C MET A 80 12.71 -7.18 14.15
N SER A 81 12.54 -8.50 14.30
CA SER A 81 13.11 -9.46 13.38
C SER A 81 12.51 -9.31 11.97
N LEU A 82 13.22 -9.78 10.95
CA LEU A 82 12.71 -9.72 9.57
C LEU A 82 11.40 -10.50 9.43
N THR A 83 11.28 -11.65 10.10
CA THR A 83 10.09 -12.52 10.06
C THR A 83 8.87 -11.83 10.67
N GLU A 84 9.00 -11.28 11.88
CA GLU A 84 7.92 -10.50 12.53
C GLU A 84 7.51 -9.29 11.69
N ARG A 85 8.49 -8.62 11.06
CA ARG A 85 8.23 -7.48 10.19
C ARG A 85 7.41 -7.89 8.97
N LEU A 86 7.75 -9.01 8.35
CA LEU A 86 7.03 -9.54 7.20
C LEU A 86 5.61 -9.97 7.58
N GLU A 87 5.43 -10.61 8.74
CA GLU A 87 4.12 -11.02 9.22
C GLU A 87 3.19 -9.83 9.45
N ARG A 88 3.64 -8.80 10.18
CA ARG A 88 2.87 -7.57 10.39
C ARG A 88 2.56 -6.85 9.08
N LEU A 89 3.49 -6.85 8.13
CA LEU A 89 3.24 -6.31 6.80
C LEU A 89 2.14 -7.09 6.08
N ASN A 90 2.20 -8.42 6.08
CA ASN A 90 1.21 -9.27 5.44
C ASN A 90 -0.19 -9.06 6.04
N GLN A 91 -0.30 -8.95 7.37
CA GLN A 91 -1.58 -8.69 8.05
C GLN A 91 -2.20 -7.36 7.59
N VAL A 92 -1.41 -6.28 7.60
CA VAL A 92 -1.88 -4.95 7.17
C VAL A 92 -2.23 -4.94 5.69
N CYS A 93 -1.40 -5.54 4.84
CA CYS A 93 -1.66 -5.64 3.41
C CYS A 93 -2.92 -6.45 3.13
N ARG A 94 -3.11 -7.61 3.76
CA ARG A 94 -4.30 -8.46 3.61
C ARG A 94 -5.57 -7.71 3.99
N GLY A 95 -5.61 -7.09 5.17
CA GLY A 95 -6.79 -6.35 5.63
C GLY A 95 -7.12 -5.16 4.71
N TRP A 96 -6.10 -4.45 4.24
CA TRP A 96 -6.30 -3.32 3.33
C TRP A 96 -6.77 -3.78 1.94
N MET A 97 -6.20 -4.86 1.40
CA MET A 97 -6.62 -5.43 0.12
C MET A 97 -8.05 -5.96 0.18
N ASN A 98 -8.44 -6.65 1.25
CA ASN A 98 -9.82 -7.11 1.43
C ASN A 98 -10.83 -5.96 1.41
N ASN A 99 -10.47 -4.78 1.92
CA ASN A 99 -11.36 -3.62 1.88
C ASN A 99 -11.47 -3.01 0.47
N TYR A 100 -10.36 -2.97 -0.27
CA TYR A 100 -10.28 -2.21 -1.54
C TYR A 100 -10.19 -3.07 -2.81
N HIS A 101 -10.37 -4.39 -2.73
CA HIS A 101 -10.24 -5.32 -3.86
C HIS A 101 -11.18 -5.00 -5.05
N LEU A 102 -12.37 -4.44 -4.79
CA LEU A 102 -13.34 -4.04 -5.81
C LEU A 102 -12.96 -2.76 -6.59
N THR A 103 -11.85 -2.11 -6.22
CA THR A 103 -11.45 -0.83 -6.82
C THR A 103 -10.36 -1.01 -7.89
N ASN A 104 -10.30 -0.10 -8.86
CA ASN A 104 -9.25 -0.14 -9.88
C ASN A 104 -7.95 0.47 -9.36
N ILE A 105 -7.13 -0.36 -8.72
CA ILE A 105 -5.93 0.07 -7.99
C ILE A 105 -4.63 -0.57 -8.46
N TYR A 106 -4.67 -1.46 -9.46
CA TYR A 106 -3.53 -2.27 -9.90
C TYR A 106 -2.23 -1.47 -10.07
N ALA A 107 -2.26 -0.40 -10.88
CA ALA A 107 -1.09 0.43 -11.14
C ALA A 107 -0.55 1.14 -9.89
N LYS A 108 -1.43 1.61 -9.01
CA LYS A 108 -1.05 2.29 -7.75
C LYS A 108 -0.48 1.30 -6.74
N VAL A 109 -1.07 0.11 -6.64
CA VAL A 109 -0.59 -0.99 -5.78
C VAL A 109 0.78 -1.47 -6.23
N LYS A 110 1.01 -1.64 -7.54
CA LYS A 110 2.33 -2.01 -8.09
C LYS A 110 3.42 -1.04 -7.65
N LYS A 111 3.18 0.27 -7.80
CA LYS A 111 4.12 1.32 -7.36
C LYS A 111 4.35 1.30 -5.83
N LEU A 112 3.29 1.05 -5.05
CA LEU A 112 3.40 0.93 -3.60
C LEU A 112 4.24 -0.30 -3.19
N ASP A 113 4.05 -1.43 -3.86
CA ASP A 113 4.79 -2.67 -3.63
C ASP A 113 6.27 -2.55 -4.00
N GLU A 114 6.60 -1.89 -5.12
CA GLU A 114 7.98 -1.54 -5.48
C GLU A 114 8.66 -0.69 -4.40
N TRP A 115 7.96 0.35 -3.93
CA TRP A 115 8.44 1.19 -2.83
C TRP A 115 8.63 0.37 -1.54
N LEU A 116 7.70 -0.52 -1.21
CA LEU A 116 7.76 -1.37 -0.03
C LEU A 116 8.95 -2.35 -0.08
N ARG A 117 9.20 -2.98 -1.24
CA ARG A 117 10.37 -3.85 -1.45
C ARG A 117 11.69 -3.11 -1.25
N ASN A 118 11.81 -1.87 -1.74
CA ASN A 118 13.00 -1.05 -1.50
C ASN A 118 13.18 -0.72 -0.01
N ARG A 119 12.10 -0.50 0.75
CA ARG A 119 12.19 -0.33 2.20
C ARG A 119 12.62 -1.61 2.92
N LEU A 120 12.15 -2.77 2.50
CA LEU A 120 12.57 -4.05 3.06
C LEU A 120 14.06 -4.30 2.80
N ARG A 121 14.54 -4.05 1.58
CA ARG A 121 15.97 -4.08 1.25
C ARG A 121 16.78 -3.15 2.15
N TYR A 122 16.26 -1.94 2.40
CA TYR A 122 16.92 -1.01 3.28
C TYR A 122 16.99 -1.52 4.74
N CYS A 123 15.92 -2.14 5.24
CA CYS A 123 15.94 -2.74 6.58
C CYS A 123 16.98 -3.86 6.67
N ILE A 124 17.00 -4.77 5.68
CA ILE A 124 17.97 -5.86 5.61
C ILE A 124 19.41 -5.33 5.56
N TRP A 125 19.66 -4.29 4.75
CA TRP A 125 20.97 -3.65 4.67
C TRP A 125 21.40 -3.01 6.00
N HIS A 126 20.45 -2.38 6.70
CA HIS A 126 20.69 -1.74 7.98
C HIS A 126 20.94 -2.75 9.11
N ASP A 127 20.27 -3.90 9.08
CA ASP A 127 20.46 -4.99 10.05
C ASP A 127 21.87 -5.61 9.94
N MET A 128 22.49 -5.53 8.76
CA MET A 128 23.91 -5.88 8.54
C MET A 128 24.84 -4.76 9.04
N LYS A 129 24.91 -4.54 10.35
CA LYS A 129 25.67 -3.42 10.94
C LYS A 129 27.17 -3.44 10.63
N LYS A 130 27.83 -4.61 10.69
CA LYS A 130 29.27 -4.76 10.50
C LYS A 130 29.63 -4.92 9.02
N LEU A 131 30.71 -4.28 8.58
CA LEU A 131 31.22 -4.34 7.19
C LEU A 131 31.49 -5.79 6.75
N GLU A 132 32.19 -6.58 7.58
CA GLU A 132 32.45 -7.98 7.27
C GLU A 132 31.17 -8.83 7.19
N ARG A 133 30.14 -8.50 7.97
CA ARG A 133 28.85 -9.18 7.86
C ARG A 133 28.16 -8.87 6.53
N LYS A 134 28.25 -7.63 6.05
CA LYS A 134 27.76 -7.25 4.72
C LYS A 134 28.49 -8.02 3.64
N ARG A 135 29.84 -8.02 3.66
CA ARG A 135 30.66 -8.75 2.68
C ARG A 135 30.32 -10.23 2.64
N LYS A 136 30.36 -10.93 3.77
CA LYS A 136 30.02 -12.36 3.87
C LYS A 136 28.60 -12.66 3.39
N ASN A 137 27.62 -11.81 3.72
CA ASN A 137 26.26 -11.99 3.24
C ASN A 137 26.12 -11.78 1.73
N LEU A 138 26.81 -10.78 1.15
CA LEU A 138 26.80 -10.53 -0.29
C LEU A 138 27.42 -11.72 -1.05
N ILE A 139 28.54 -12.26 -0.57
CA ILE A 139 29.17 -13.47 -1.13
C ILE A 139 28.20 -14.65 -1.04
N ARG A 140 27.58 -14.87 0.13
CA ARG A 140 26.57 -15.94 0.32
C ARG A 140 25.36 -15.77 -0.60
N LEU A 141 25.03 -14.55 -1.00
CA LEU A 141 23.93 -14.26 -1.91
C LEU A 141 24.32 -14.47 -3.39
N GLY A 142 25.60 -14.72 -3.69
CA GLY A 142 26.13 -15.05 -5.02
C GLY A 142 26.91 -13.93 -5.70
N ILE A 143 27.39 -12.91 -4.97
CA ILE A 143 28.21 -11.84 -5.55
C ILE A 143 29.69 -12.22 -5.47
N GLU A 144 30.44 -11.89 -6.52
CA GLU A 144 31.91 -12.00 -6.57
C GLU A 144 32.60 -11.24 -5.43
N ASP A 145 33.70 -11.77 -4.89
CA ASP A 145 34.33 -11.21 -3.68
C ASP A 145 34.80 -9.76 -3.87
N GLY A 146 35.37 -9.42 -5.03
CA GLY A 146 35.80 -8.04 -5.33
C GLY A 146 34.64 -7.04 -5.30
N GLN A 147 33.52 -7.38 -5.94
CA GLN A 147 32.32 -6.55 -5.92
C GLN A 147 31.69 -6.51 -4.52
N ALA A 148 31.64 -7.63 -3.81
CA ALA A 148 31.15 -7.68 -2.43
C ALA A 148 32.01 -6.81 -1.48
N TYR A 149 33.33 -6.79 -1.67
CA TYR A 149 34.26 -5.96 -0.92
C TYR A 149 33.97 -4.48 -1.15
N ALA A 150 33.92 -4.04 -2.41
CA ALA A 150 33.60 -2.66 -2.78
C ALA A 150 32.25 -2.21 -2.21
N TRP A 151 31.19 -3.01 -2.41
CA TRP A 151 29.84 -2.67 -1.95
C TRP A 151 29.68 -2.68 -0.43
N SER A 152 30.42 -3.53 0.28
CA SER A 152 30.37 -3.58 1.74
C SER A 152 30.84 -2.27 2.40
N ARG A 153 31.79 -1.58 1.75
CA ARG A 153 32.47 -0.36 2.24
C ARG A 153 32.02 0.91 1.51
N THR A 154 30.88 0.87 0.81
CA THR A 154 30.37 2.04 0.09
C THR A 154 30.13 3.23 1.02
N ARG A 155 30.50 4.43 0.57
CA ARG A 155 30.13 5.70 1.22
C ARG A 155 28.70 6.16 0.89
N MET A 156 27.97 5.39 0.08
CA MET A 156 26.59 5.70 -0.29
C MET A 156 25.64 5.59 0.91
N GLY A 157 24.66 6.50 0.98
CA GLY A 157 23.60 6.42 1.96
C GLY A 157 22.77 5.13 1.79
N GLY A 158 22.35 4.51 2.90
CA GLY A 158 21.72 3.18 2.82
C GLY A 158 20.41 3.10 2.00
N TRP A 159 19.71 4.23 1.80
CA TRP A 159 18.58 4.28 0.87
C TRP A 159 19.03 4.20 -0.60
N ALA A 160 20.14 4.86 -0.95
CA ALA A 160 20.73 4.77 -2.29
C ALA A 160 21.20 3.33 -2.58
N VAL A 161 21.81 2.66 -1.59
CA VAL A 161 22.19 1.24 -1.70
C VAL A 161 20.97 0.33 -1.85
N ALA A 162 19.87 0.60 -1.13
CA ALA A 162 18.63 -0.18 -1.26
C ALA A 162 18.01 -0.12 -2.67
N GLN A 163 18.29 0.94 -3.42
CA GLN A 163 17.82 1.11 -4.79
C GLN A 163 18.85 0.70 -5.85
N SER A 164 20.09 0.44 -5.46
CA SER A 164 21.14 0.11 -6.40
C SER A 164 20.96 -1.32 -6.95
N PRO A 165 21.56 -1.62 -8.13
CA PRO A 165 21.46 -2.94 -8.74
C PRO A 165 21.90 -4.07 -7.80
N ILE A 166 22.90 -3.84 -6.94
CA ILE A 166 23.45 -4.86 -6.04
C ILE A 166 22.36 -5.48 -5.15
N LEU A 167 21.50 -4.67 -4.54
CA LEU A 167 20.43 -5.15 -3.65
C LEU A 167 19.18 -5.58 -4.41
N LYS A 168 18.95 -5.03 -5.62
CA LYS A 168 17.85 -5.47 -6.49
C LYS A 168 18.09 -6.88 -7.04
N ILE A 169 19.33 -7.18 -7.41
CA ILE A 169 19.74 -8.48 -7.97
C ILE A 169 19.91 -9.52 -6.85
N THR A 170 20.51 -9.17 -5.71
CA THR A 170 20.68 -10.13 -4.60
C THR A 170 19.40 -10.44 -3.84
N ILE A 171 18.61 -9.41 -3.53
CA ILE A 171 17.34 -9.53 -2.80
C ILE A 171 16.21 -9.42 -3.81
N THR A 172 16.07 -10.51 -4.58
CA THR A 172 15.00 -10.68 -5.55
C THR A 172 13.65 -10.83 -4.88
N THR A 173 12.59 -10.55 -5.64
CA THR A 173 11.20 -10.77 -5.18
C THR A 173 10.97 -12.24 -4.83
N SER A 174 11.57 -13.18 -5.56
CA SER A 174 11.45 -14.61 -5.29
C SER A 174 12.07 -15.00 -3.95
N ARG A 175 13.25 -14.46 -3.61
CA ARG A 175 13.88 -14.68 -2.29
C ARG A 175 13.04 -14.09 -1.15
N LEU A 176 12.47 -12.90 -1.35
CA LEU A 176 11.55 -12.30 -0.37
C LEU A 176 10.30 -13.17 -0.18
N LYS A 177 9.70 -13.69 -1.27
CA LYS A 177 8.57 -14.62 -1.23
C LYS A 177 8.89 -15.88 -0.42
N ARG A 178 10.05 -16.50 -0.66
CA ARG A 178 10.53 -17.66 0.12
C ARG A 178 10.67 -17.39 1.62
N LYS A 179 10.94 -16.14 2.01
CA LYS A 179 11.01 -15.71 3.42
C LYS A 179 9.64 -15.33 4.01
N GLY A 180 8.56 -15.43 3.23
CA GLY A 180 7.20 -15.14 3.68
C GLY A 180 6.64 -13.78 3.26
N TYR A 181 7.35 -13.00 2.43
CA TYR A 181 6.78 -11.76 1.87
C TYR A 181 5.69 -12.08 0.85
N ARG A 182 4.49 -11.53 1.02
CA ARG A 182 3.42 -11.63 0.02
C ARG A 182 3.26 -10.27 -0.69
N PRO A 183 3.64 -10.15 -1.98
CA PRO A 183 3.39 -8.94 -2.75
C PRO A 183 1.92 -8.56 -2.76
N LEU A 184 1.63 -7.26 -2.78
CA LEU A 184 0.24 -6.80 -2.75
C LEU A 184 -0.55 -7.23 -4.00
N LEU A 185 0.13 -7.40 -5.14
CA LEU A 185 -0.49 -7.84 -6.39
C LEU A 185 -1.02 -9.27 -6.32
N ASP A 186 -0.38 -10.15 -5.54
CA ASP A 186 -0.81 -11.54 -5.39
C ASP A 186 -2.22 -11.61 -4.75
N TYR A 187 -2.60 -10.63 -3.93
CA TYR A 187 -3.95 -10.55 -3.34
C TYR A 187 -5.03 -10.16 -4.36
N ILE A 188 -4.70 -9.33 -5.35
CA ILE A 188 -5.65 -8.90 -6.41
C ILE A 188 -6.00 -10.10 -7.28
N ASN A 189 -5.00 -10.84 -7.74
CA ASN A 189 -5.21 -11.95 -8.66
C ASN A 189 -6.04 -13.06 -8.00
N ASN A 190 -5.79 -13.37 -6.72
CA ASN A 190 -6.54 -14.39 -5.97
C ASN A 190 -8.00 -14.00 -5.67
N THR A 191 -8.35 -12.71 -5.72
CA THR A 191 -9.73 -12.25 -5.48
C THR A 191 -10.54 -12.09 -6.77
N GLN A 192 -9.86 -11.98 -7.92
CA GLN A 192 -10.51 -11.95 -9.22
C GLN A 192 -10.87 -13.34 -9.74
N THR A 193 -10.13 -14.39 -9.36
CA THR A 193 -10.43 -15.78 -9.73
C THR A 193 -11.66 -16.37 -9.03
N SER A 194 -12.15 -15.76 -7.95
CA SER A 194 -13.30 -16.27 -7.18
C SER A 194 -14.65 -15.64 -7.58
N ILE A 195 -14.69 -14.87 -8.67
CA ILE A 195 -15.92 -14.19 -9.16
C ILE A 195 -16.44 -14.87 -10.45
N TRP A 196 -15.91 -16.05 -10.80
CA TRP A 196 -16.45 -16.92 -11.85
C TRP A 196 -16.59 -18.34 -11.31
#